data_AF-R7UN89-F1
#
_entry.id   AF-R7UN89-F1
#
_cell.length_a   1.000
_cell.length_b   1.000
_cell.length_c   1.000
_cell.angle_alpha   90.00
_cell.angle_beta   90.00
_cell.angle_gamma   90.00
#
_symmetry.space_group_name_H-M   'P 1'
#
loop_
_entity.id
_entity.type
_entity.pdbx_description
1 polymer ?
#
loop_
_entity_poly.entity_id
_entity_poly.type
_entity_poly.pdbx_seq_one_letter_code
_entity_poly.pdbx_strand_id
1 'polypeptide(L)'
;MSSRFRSYRDKYDSYENPSHSTSITVRKFDLKGGRSSYDDCLDFIYEQKKELDTAQYGKNRFMLEQGLDTETQRADVIRDFERSIDRVRNNELHAKKLGCLKTMLEVAKLEEDCGRLSNTMDCRAVQLVKPETRTGKEGDQPPTGGSNLHGFIAPSAQDCIFGLKDNWEWIVKMVKCTDVHLKNSSAYHQFFHELDESCRWMLSDFDRLHKSNETYSLTGDFKDVGRLSQEMQDMVTAMRQWESKVDRFWASASQTVPVHYRTGPVKEKLPCRALADYETTEISIREGEDLLLLDNSNPKSWNVRNGRGQEAEVPALIVLIPGPFKEAIDAAVKLRLQLLAAWTDSVKRMGQRLICFMLLVFKPDYSDGEMKLMKNIGGYDKKELDRVMGVIEDTLKTHWGDHEGFIVLQERLLALKMILAEHGDGFVKDENALRALIVQITSLEELMEKYKDNQPKHKKSCLAQDLTMDLKVS
;
A
#
# COMPACT_ATOMS: atom_id res chain seq x y z
N MET A 1 -23.95 27.63 8.94
CA MET A 1 -23.48 27.06 10.24
C MET A 1 -24.24 27.56 11.49
N SER A 2 -25.34 28.31 11.38
CA SER A 2 -26.02 28.92 12.55
C SER A 2 -27.15 28.07 13.18
N SER A 3 -27.71 27.08 12.49
CA SER A 3 -28.83 26.25 13.02
C SER A 3 -28.38 25.03 13.85
N ARG A 4 -27.14 24.55 13.70
CA ARG A 4 -26.64 23.36 14.43
C ARG A 4 -26.14 23.63 15.85
N PHE A 5 -25.87 24.89 16.23
CA PHE A 5 -25.29 25.21 17.54
C PHE A 5 -26.31 25.42 18.67
N ARG A 6 -27.60 25.66 18.39
CA ARG A 6 -28.62 25.77 19.47
C ARG A 6 -29.00 24.41 20.06
N SER A 7 -28.92 23.33 19.29
CA SER A 7 -29.28 21.98 19.76
C SER A 7 -28.31 21.38 20.79
N TYR A 8 -27.13 21.98 20.99
CA TYR A 8 -26.13 21.48 21.94
C TYR A 8 -26.30 22.04 23.36
N ARG A 9 -27.03 23.15 23.53
CA ARG A 9 -27.22 23.79 24.85
C ARG A 9 -28.35 23.12 25.65
N ASP A 10 -29.44 22.77 24.99
CA ASP A 10 -30.64 22.20 25.66
C ASP A 10 -30.48 20.73 26.08
N LYS A 11 -29.38 20.06 25.68
CA LYS A 11 -29.05 18.69 26.12
C LYS A 11 -28.13 18.60 27.34
N TYR A 12 -27.56 19.72 27.79
CA TYR A 12 -26.61 19.73 28.90
C TYR A 12 -27.26 19.85 30.28
N ASP A 13 -28.52 20.28 30.37
CA ASP A 13 -29.20 20.52 31.65
C ASP A 13 -30.02 19.32 32.18
N SER A 14 -29.99 18.15 31.53
CA SER A 14 -30.86 17.01 31.90
C SER A 14 -30.16 15.73 32.35
N TYR A 15 -28.95 15.78 32.90
CA TYR A 15 -28.30 14.58 33.46
C TYR A 15 -27.99 14.76 34.94
N GLU A 16 -28.88 14.19 35.75
CA GLU A 16 -28.66 13.87 37.16
C GLU A 16 -27.41 12.99 37.32
N ASN A 17 -26.61 13.30 38.34
CA ASN A 17 -25.46 12.54 38.81
C ASN A 17 -25.85 11.11 39.24
N PRO A 18 -25.24 10.05 38.69
CA PRO A 18 -25.13 8.77 39.36
C PRO A 18 -23.76 8.67 40.03
N SER A 19 -23.75 8.86 41.34
CA SER A 19 -22.62 8.56 42.22
C SER A 19 -22.39 7.05 42.31
N HIS A 20 -21.63 6.48 41.38
CA HIS A 20 -21.03 5.15 41.53
C HIS A 20 -19.62 5.13 40.93
N SER A 21 -18.61 5.24 41.80
CA SER A 21 -17.21 4.93 41.49
C SER A 21 -17.07 3.41 41.36
N THR A 22 -17.21 2.87 40.15
CA THR A 22 -16.81 1.50 39.85
C THR A 22 -15.29 1.48 39.65
N SER A 23 -14.55 1.04 40.68
CA SER A 23 -13.13 0.74 40.53
C SER A 23 -12.99 -0.48 39.61
N ILE A 24 -12.43 -0.29 38.41
CA ILE A 24 -12.16 -1.35 37.45
C ILE A 24 -10.80 -1.96 37.80
N THR A 25 -10.80 -3.17 38.36
CA THR A 25 -9.57 -3.89 38.68
C THR A 25 -9.01 -4.56 37.43
N VAL A 26 -7.89 -4.06 36.88
CA VAL A 26 -7.18 -4.69 35.74
C VAL A 26 -6.48 -5.97 36.22
N ARG A 27 -6.80 -7.11 35.60
CA ARG A 27 -6.23 -8.42 35.96
C ARG A 27 -4.77 -8.51 35.52
N LYS A 28 -3.85 -8.77 36.46
CA LYS A 28 -2.42 -8.98 36.16
C LYS A 28 -2.17 -10.37 35.54
N PHE A 29 -1.27 -10.44 34.57
CA PHE A 29 -0.78 -11.69 34.00
C PHE A 29 0.24 -12.32 34.97
N ASP A 30 -0.11 -13.45 35.59
CA ASP A 30 0.74 -14.12 36.59
C ASP A 30 1.23 -15.49 36.08
N LEU A 31 2.54 -15.62 35.91
CA LEU A 31 3.22 -16.82 35.41
C LEU A 31 3.31 -17.89 36.51
N LYS A 32 2.19 -18.51 36.88
CA LYS A 32 2.24 -19.68 37.76
C LYS A 32 2.64 -20.93 36.96
N GLY A 33 3.94 -21.22 36.98
CA GLY A 33 4.45 -22.57 36.72
C GLY A 33 4.97 -22.84 35.31
N GLY A 34 6.07 -22.17 34.91
CA GLY A 34 7.16 -22.76 34.11
C GLY A 34 6.91 -23.32 32.70
N ARG A 35 5.68 -23.44 32.22
CA ARG A 35 5.32 -23.77 30.83
C ARG A 35 4.04 -23.03 30.49
N SER A 36 4.16 -21.92 29.77
CA SER A 36 3.02 -21.28 29.11
C SER A 36 2.96 -21.79 27.68
N SER A 37 1.78 -22.27 27.26
CA SER A 37 1.51 -22.62 25.88
C SER A 37 1.35 -21.34 25.05
N TYR A 38 1.69 -21.41 23.76
CA TYR A 38 1.37 -20.37 22.77
C TYR A 38 -0.11 -19.94 22.84
N ASP A 39 -0.99 -20.88 23.19
CA ASP A 39 -2.43 -20.65 23.37
C ASP A 39 -2.76 -19.73 24.55
N ASP A 40 -2.03 -19.81 25.68
CA ASP A 40 -2.27 -18.93 26.84
C ASP A 40 -1.90 -17.46 26.52
N CYS A 41 -0.87 -17.27 25.69
CA CYS A 41 -0.48 -15.95 25.20
C CYS A 41 -1.52 -15.40 24.22
N LEU A 42 -2.05 -16.25 23.33
CA LEU A 42 -3.10 -15.86 22.39
C LEU A 42 -4.40 -15.51 23.12
N ASP A 43 -4.82 -16.31 24.10
CA ASP A 43 -6.03 -16.05 24.89
C ASP A 43 -5.93 -14.73 25.64
N PHE A 44 -4.77 -14.44 26.27
CA PHE A 44 -4.53 -13.15 26.92
C PHE A 44 -4.57 -11.98 25.92
N ILE A 45 -4.00 -12.14 24.72
CA ILE A 45 -4.05 -11.13 23.65
C ILE A 45 -5.47 -10.92 23.14
N TYR A 46 -6.26 -11.99 22.96
CA TYR A 46 -7.65 -11.90 22.52
C TYR A 46 -8.54 -11.26 23.58
N GLU A 47 -8.32 -11.56 24.86
CA GLU A 47 -9.03 -10.94 25.99
C GLU A 47 -8.74 -9.43 26.06
N GLN A 48 -7.47 -9.03 25.99
CA GLN A 48 -7.09 -7.61 25.95
C GLN A 48 -7.62 -6.89 24.71
N LYS A 49 -7.65 -7.55 23.55
CA LYS A 49 -8.23 -6.98 22.32
C LYS A 49 -9.75 -6.79 22.43
N LYS A 50 -10.47 -7.75 23.01
CA LYS A 50 -11.91 -7.67 23.24
C LYS A 50 -12.26 -6.55 24.23
N GLU A 51 -11.45 -6.35 25.26
CA GLU A 51 -11.61 -5.25 26.22
C GLU A 51 -11.30 -3.87 25.63
N LEU A 52 -10.37 -3.79 24.67
CA LEU A 52 -10.11 -2.60 23.84
C LEU A 52 -11.28 -2.30 22.89
N ASP A 53 -11.78 -3.31 22.18
CA ASP A 53 -12.87 -3.17 21.21
C ASP A 53 -14.21 -2.80 21.88
N THR A 54 -14.37 -3.10 23.19
CA THR A 54 -15.57 -2.79 23.98
C THR A 54 -15.43 -1.52 24.83
N ALA A 55 -14.25 -0.88 24.85
CA ALA A 55 -14.03 0.36 25.59
C ALA A 55 -14.82 1.52 24.96
N GLN A 56 -15.73 2.13 25.75
CA GLN A 56 -16.45 3.31 25.30
C GLN A 56 -15.56 4.55 25.44
N TYR A 57 -15.22 5.18 24.32
CA TYR A 57 -14.51 6.46 24.31
C TYR A 57 -15.35 7.53 25.02
N GLY A 58 -14.82 8.06 26.12
CA GLY A 58 -15.48 9.06 26.95
C GLY A 58 -15.84 10.32 26.16
N LYS A 59 -17.08 10.79 26.27
CA LYS A 59 -17.58 12.00 25.57
C LYS A 59 -17.24 13.31 26.30
N ASN A 60 -16.65 13.24 27.50
CA ASN A 60 -16.27 14.39 28.31
C ASN A 60 -14.98 14.12 29.10
N ARG A 61 -14.34 15.20 29.58
CA ARG A 61 -13.02 15.18 30.24
C ARG A 61 -12.92 14.21 31.42
N PHE A 62 -13.95 14.14 32.26
CA PHE A 62 -13.97 13.24 33.42
C PHE A 62 -13.94 11.75 33.00
N MET A 63 -14.71 11.39 31.98
CA MET A 63 -14.71 10.03 31.41
C MET A 63 -13.41 9.72 30.67
N LEU A 64 -12.75 10.73 30.09
CA LEU A 64 -11.43 10.61 29.46
C LEU A 64 -10.31 10.48 30.50
N GLU A 65 -10.35 11.18 31.62
CA GLU A 65 -9.36 11.06 32.72
C GLU A 65 -9.48 9.68 33.41
N GLN A 66 -10.71 9.19 33.63
CA GLN A 66 -10.94 7.83 34.14
C GLN A 66 -10.54 6.75 33.11
N GLY A 67 -10.82 6.99 31.82
CA GLY A 67 -10.36 6.15 30.72
C GLY A 67 -8.84 6.14 30.61
N LEU A 68 -8.18 7.27 30.79
CA LEU A 68 -6.72 7.42 30.74
C LEU A 68 -6.04 6.70 31.91
N ASP A 69 -6.59 6.76 33.12
CA ASP A 69 -6.06 6.02 34.27
C ASP A 69 -6.21 4.50 34.06
N THR A 70 -7.35 4.08 33.51
CA THR A 70 -7.60 2.68 33.13
C THR A 70 -6.64 2.22 32.03
N GLU A 71 -6.41 3.04 31.00
CA GLU A 71 -5.46 2.76 29.92
C GLU A 71 -3.99 2.81 30.39
N THR A 72 -3.66 3.64 31.38
CA THR A 72 -2.31 3.68 31.98
C THR A 72 -2.03 2.41 32.77
N GLN A 73 -3.01 1.94 33.57
CA GLN A 73 -2.91 0.66 34.27
C GLN A 73 -2.86 -0.53 33.29
N ARG A 74 -3.59 -0.47 32.17
CA ARG A 74 -3.48 -1.45 31.08
C ARG A 74 -2.12 -1.43 30.41
N ALA A 75 -1.57 -0.25 30.13
CA ALA A 75 -0.25 -0.09 29.55
C ALA A 75 0.84 -0.68 30.47
N ASP A 76 0.70 -0.53 31.79
CA ASP A 76 1.59 -1.17 32.75
C ASP A 76 1.52 -2.70 32.72
N VAL A 77 0.32 -3.28 32.60
CA VAL A 77 0.10 -4.73 32.46
C VAL A 77 0.63 -5.26 31.11
N ILE A 78 0.43 -4.50 30.02
CA ILE A 78 0.96 -4.81 28.69
C ILE A 78 2.49 -4.76 28.72
N ARG A 79 3.10 -3.79 29.40
CA ARG A 79 4.56 -3.68 29.56
C ARG A 79 5.15 -4.85 30.36
N ASP A 80 4.41 -5.37 31.34
CA ASP A 80 4.79 -6.57 32.09
C ASP A 80 4.66 -7.85 31.24
N PHE A 81 3.64 -7.91 30.38
CA PHE A 81 3.49 -8.95 29.37
C PHE A 81 4.56 -8.87 28.26
N GLU A 82 4.94 -7.68 27.81
CA GLU A 82 6.05 -7.45 26.85
C GLU A 82 7.39 -7.97 27.40
N ARG A 83 7.67 -7.70 28.68
CA ARG A 83 8.85 -8.29 29.37
C ARG A 83 8.80 -9.81 29.44
N SER A 84 7.62 -10.40 29.40
CA SER A 84 7.40 -11.85 29.35
C SER A 84 7.50 -12.40 27.91
N ILE A 85 7.03 -11.65 26.90
CA ILE A 85 7.17 -11.93 25.46
C ILE A 85 8.60 -11.74 24.98
N ASP A 86 9.41 -10.89 25.60
CA ASP A 86 10.84 -10.74 25.25
C ASP A 86 11.62 -12.06 25.37
N ARG A 87 11.09 -13.04 26.12
CA ARG A 87 11.60 -14.42 26.17
C ARG A 87 11.09 -15.31 25.02
N VAL A 88 10.00 -14.90 24.36
CA VAL A 88 9.36 -15.48 23.17
C VAL A 88 9.79 -14.76 21.88
N ARG A 89 10.47 -13.61 21.99
CA ARG A 89 10.95 -12.70 20.94
C ARG A 89 12.00 -13.34 20.03
N ASN A 90 11.52 -14.13 19.10
CA ASN A 90 12.22 -14.46 17.86
C ASN A 90 11.24 -14.48 16.66
N ASN A 91 10.24 -13.59 16.63
CA ASN A 91 9.24 -13.54 15.54
C ASN A 91 9.06 -12.11 14.96
N GLU A 92 9.43 -11.97 13.69
CA GLU A 92 9.36 -10.79 12.80
C GLU A 92 8.02 -10.02 12.83
N LEU A 93 6.92 -10.70 13.14
CA LEU A 93 5.57 -10.11 13.28
C LEU A 93 5.47 -9.07 14.41
N HIS A 94 6.14 -9.30 15.54
CA HIS A 94 6.12 -8.37 16.67
C HIS A 94 6.88 -7.07 16.34
N ALA A 95 7.99 -7.17 15.60
CA ALA A 95 8.76 -6.00 15.18
C ALA A 95 7.95 -5.10 14.23
N LYS A 96 7.19 -5.70 13.30
CA LYS A 96 6.26 -4.97 12.42
C LYS A 96 5.16 -4.25 13.21
N LYS A 97 4.51 -4.95 14.16
CA LYS A 97 3.46 -4.35 15.01
C LYS A 97 3.99 -3.16 15.82
N LEU A 98 5.18 -3.28 16.39
CA LEU A 98 5.85 -2.19 17.11
C LEU A 98 6.15 -1.00 16.19
N GLY A 99 6.58 -1.24 14.94
CA GLY A 99 6.77 -0.20 13.94
C GLY A 99 5.50 0.58 13.66
N CYS A 100 4.39 -0.11 13.38
CA CYS A 100 3.09 0.53 13.13
C CYS A 100 2.62 1.39 14.32
N LEU A 101 2.75 0.87 15.54
CA LEU A 101 2.38 1.60 16.76
C LEU A 101 3.19 2.89 16.93
N LYS A 102 4.50 2.86 16.64
CA LYS A 102 5.34 4.06 16.67
C LYS A 102 4.89 5.10 15.63
N THR A 103 4.63 4.68 14.39
CA THR A 103 4.16 5.58 13.34
C THR A 103 2.81 6.23 13.69
N MET A 104 1.85 5.46 14.22
CA MET A 104 0.57 5.99 14.66
C MET A 104 0.73 6.99 15.82
N LEU A 105 1.62 6.70 16.76
CA LEU A 105 1.90 7.60 17.88
C LEU A 105 2.48 8.94 17.39
N GLU A 106 3.41 8.95 16.42
CA GLU A 106 3.96 10.20 15.88
C GLU A 106 2.90 11.07 15.23
N VAL A 107 1.93 10.49 14.52
CA VAL A 107 0.80 11.24 13.95
C VAL A 107 -0.15 11.73 15.05
N ALA A 108 -0.42 10.90 16.07
CA ALA A 108 -1.30 11.27 17.18
C ALA A 108 -0.77 12.45 18.00
N LYS A 109 0.56 12.64 18.10
CA LYS A 109 1.14 13.82 18.76
C LYS A 109 0.69 15.15 18.12
N LEU A 110 0.34 15.16 16.84
CA LEU A 110 -0.17 16.37 16.17
C LEU A 110 -1.54 16.82 16.71
N GLU A 111 -2.30 15.93 17.34
CA GLU A 111 -3.59 16.28 17.96
C GLU A 111 -3.39 17.29 19.10
N GLU A 112 -2.33 17.11 19.89
CA GLU A 112 -1.98 18.05 20.95
C GLU A 112 -1.72 19.45 20.39
N ASP A 113 -0.95 19.53 19.29
CA ASP A 113 -0.65 20.79 18.61
C ASP A 113 -1.91 21.49 18.10
N CYS A 114 -2.86 20.73 17.53
CA CYS A 114 -4.16 21.24 17.08
C CYS A 114 -4.99 21.76 18.26
N GLY A 115 -5.02 21.03 19.38
CA GLY A 115 -5.70 21.45 20.60
C GLY A 115 -5.10 22.72 21.20
N ARG A 116 -3.76 22.82 21.26
CA ARG A 116 -3.05 24.02 21.73
C ARG A 116 -3.33 25.22 20.82
N LEU A 117 -3.36 25.03 19.51
CA LEU A 117 -3.68 26.09 18.55
C LEU A 117 -5.11 26.60 18.75
N SER A 118 -6.09 25.70 18.86
CA SER A 118 -7.50 26.07 19.10
C SER A 118 -7.66 26.88 20.38
N ASN A 119 -7.07 26.41 21.48
CA ASN A 119 -7.12 27.13 22.76
C ASN A 119 -6.45 28.50 22.68
N THR A 120 -5.34 28.62 21.94
CA THR A 120 -4.65 29.90 21.73
C THR A 120 -5.54 30.90 20.99
N MET A 121 -6.28 30.44 19.97
CA MET A 121 -7.24 31.28 19.24
C MET A 121 -8.35 31.81 20.17
N ASP A 122 -8.97 30.92 20.96
CA ASP A 122 -10.05 31.28 21.88
C ASP A 122 -9.57 32.23 22.98
N CYS A 123 -8.43 31.91 23.61
CA CYS A 123 -7.82 32.77 24.63
C CYS A 123 -7.51 34.16 24.08
N ARG A 124 -6.96 34.23 22.86
CA ARG A 124 -6.64 35.51 22.22
C ARG A 124 -7.90 36.32 21.92
N ALA A 125 -8.95 35.69 21.40
CA ALA A 125 -10.23 36.34 21.15
C ALA A 125 -10.83 36.93 22.44
N VAL A 126 -10.79 36.18 23.56
CA VAL A 126 -11.28 36.67 24.86
C VAL A 126 -10.43 37.81 25.40
N GLN A 127 -9.09 37.74 25.26
CA GLN A 127 -8.18 38.80 25.72
C GLN A 127 -8.42 40.12 25.00
N LEU A 128 -8.67 40.10 23.68
CA LEU A 128 -8.89 41.31 22.88
C LEU A 128 -10.19 42.05 23.22
N VAL A 129 -11.13 41.40 23.90
CA VAL A 129 -12.40 42.02 24.35
C VAL A 129 -12.29 42.59 25.77
N LYS A 130 -11.32 42.13 26.57
CA LYS A 130 -11.15 42.61 27.94
C LYS A 130 -10.65 44.05 27.91
N PRO A 131 -11.35 45.01 28.57
CA PRO A 131 -10.81 46.35 28.72
C PRO A 131 -9.52 46.26 29.52
N GLU A 132 -8.46 46.96 29.07
CA GLU A 132 -7.24 47.06 29.86
C GLU A 132 -7.60 47.56 31.26
N THR A 133 -7.42 46.71 32.28
CA THR A 133 -7.47 47.15 33.66
C THR A 133 -6.28 48.07 33.87
N ARG A 134 -6.52 49.38 33.70
CA ARG A 134 -5.59 50.46 34.00
C ARG A 134 -5.24 50.38 35.49
N THR A 135 -4.18 49.65 35.83
CA THR A 135 -3.59 49.67 37.16
C THR A 135 -2.64 50.86 37.24
N GLY A 136 -3.06 51.93 37.92
CA GLY A 136 -2.14 52.95 38.44
C GLY A 136 -2.42 54.38 38.00
N LYS A 137 -2.98 55.16 38.95
CA LYS A 137 -2.88 56.61 39.19
C LYS A 137 -2.13 57.47 38.14
N GLU A 138 -2.84 58.45 37.56
CA GLU A 138 -2.42 59.87 37.55
C GLU A 138 -3.50 60.78 36.93
N GLY A 139 -3.78 61.90 37.61
CA GLY A 139 -4.13 63.19 37.01
C GLY A 139 -5.57 63.42 36.52
N ASP A 140 -6.36 64.13 37.34
CA ASP A 140 -7.48 64.95 36.87
C ASP A 140 -7.02 65.91 35.77
N GLN A 141 -7.45 65.67 34.53
CA GLN A 141 -7.79 66.73 33.56
C GLN A 141 -8.57 66.13 32.38
N PRO A 142 -9.77 66.64 32.05
CA PRO A 142 -10.48 66.20 30.85
C PRO A 142 -9.80 66.80 29.61
N PRO A 143 -9.58 66.01 28.54
CA PRO A 143 -9.05 66.55 27.30
C PRO A 143 -10.09 67.45 26.64
N THR A 144 -9.82 68.75 26.66
CA THR A 144 -10.47 69.74 25.80
C THR A 144 -9.95 69.57 24.37
N GLY A 145 -10.88 69.43 23.41
CA GLY A 145 -10.61 69.65 21.99
C GLY A 145 -10.46 68.38 21.14
N GLY A 146 -11.58 67.87 20.67
CA GLY A 146 -11.64 66.87 19.60
C GLY A 146 -13.10 66.62 19.23
N SER A 147 -13.57 67.28 18.17
CA SER A 147 -14.93 67.21 17.65
C SER A 147 -15.24 65.80 17.11
N ASN A 148 -15.52 64.85 17.99
CA ASN A 148 -16.15 63.59 17.63
C ASN A 148 -17.62 63.70 18.03
N LEU A 149 -18.51 63.66 17.03
CA LEU A 149 -19.95 63.62 17.22
C LEU A 149 -20.29 62.39 18.09
N HIS A 150 -21.05 62.60 19.17
CA HIS A 150 -21.39 61.56 20.13
C HIS A 150 -22.10 60.39 19.42
N GLY A 151 -21.47 59.23 19.36
CA GLY A 151 -22.00 58.02 18.70
C GLY A 151 -21.20 57.46 17.51
N PHE A 152 -20.15 58.14 17.05
CA PHE A 152 -19.30 57.67 15.94
C PHE A 152 -17.95 57.15 16.43
N ILE A 153 -17.51 56.00 15.91
CA ILE A 153 -16.18 55.42 16.17
C ILE A 153 -15.15 56.28 15.43
N ALA A 154 -14.05 56.65 16.11
CA ALA A 154 -12.96 57.41 15.48
C ALA A 154 -12.37 56.63 14.28
N PRO A 155 -12.00 57.29 13.17
CA PRO A 155 -11.44 56.61 11.98
C PRO A 155 -10.27 55.67 12.30
N SER A 156 -9.34 56.09 13.16
CA SER A 156 -8.22 55.24 13.59
C SER A 156 -8.65 53.98 14.36
N ALA A 157 -9.75 54.05 15.10
CA ALA A 157 -10.33 52.88 15.76
C ALA A 157 -11.06 51.97 14.77
N GLN A 158 -11.68 52.54 13.72
CA GLN A 158 -12.25 51.74 12.61
C GLN A 158 -11.15 51.00 11.85
N ASP A 159 -10.04 51.68 11.52
CA ASP A 159 -8.88 51.08 10.83
C ASP A 159 -8.29 49.92 11.63
N CYS A 160 -8.17 50.07 12.96
CA CYS A 160 -7.74 49.00 13.86
C CYS A 160 -8.70 47.80 13.84
N ILE A 161 -10.02 48.04 13.86
CA ILE A 161 -11.03 46.99 13.78
C ILE A 161 -10.95 46.23 12.46
N PHE A 162 -10.80 46.94 11.33
CA PHE A 162 -10.63 46.32 10.02
C PHE A 162 -9.34 45.51 9.94
N GLY A 163 -8.21 46.07 10.37
CA GLY A 163 -6.94 45.35 10.41
C GLY A 163 -7.01 44.09 11.27
N LEU A 164 -7.71 44.13 12.41
CA LEU A 164 -7.92 42.94 13.24
C LEU A 164 -8.77 41.88 12.52
N LYS A 165 -9.85 42.30 11.86
CA LYS A 165 -10.70 41.40 11.07
C LYS A 165 -9.90 40.71 9.96
N ASP A 166 -9.08 41.46 9.22
CA ASP A 166 -8.25 40.93 8.14
C ASP A 166 -7.22 39.91 8.65
N ASN A 167 -6.63 40.15 9.84
CA ASN A 167 -5.74 39.18 10.49
C ASN A 167 -6.46 37.87 10.83
N TRP A 168 -7.71 37.92 11.31
CA TRP A 168 -8.48 36.71 11.58
C TRP A 168 -8.86 35.96 10.29
N GLU A 169 -9.22 36.68 9.23
CA GLU A 169 -9.46 36.09 7.91
C GLU A 169 -8.18 35.44 7.34
N TRP A 170 -7.02 36.04 7.57
CA TRP A 170 -5.73 35.46 7.22
C TRP A 170 -5.47 34.14 7.95
N ILE A 171 -5.74 34.07 9.26
CA ILE A 171 -5.62 32.82 10.03
C ILE A 171 -6.54 31.73 9.46
N VAL A 172 -7.76 32.07 9.04
CA VAL A 172 -8.67 31.11 8.37
C VAL A 172 -8.04 30.57 7.07
N LYS A 173 -7.39 31.42 6.26
CA LYS A 173 -6.67 30.98 5.06
C LYS A 173 -5.50 30.04 5.41
N MET A 174 -4.73 30.35 6.45
CA MET A 174 -3.64 29.49 6.92
C MET A 174 -4.14 28.09 7.31
N VAL A 175 -5.24 28.00 8.07
CA VAL A 175 -5.81 26.70 8.47
C VAL A 175 -6.27 25.88 7.25
N LYS A 176 -6.86 26.52 6.23
CA LYS A 176 -7.22 25.84 4.96
C LYS A 176 -5.99 25.31 4.22
N CYS A 177 -4.91 26.08 4.17
CA CYS A 177 -3.65 25.62 3.57
C CYS A 177 -3.08 24.42 4.35
N THR A 178 -3.13 24.46 5.68
CA THR A 178 -2.72 23.33 6.54
C THR A 178 -3.53 22.07 6.26
N ASP A 179 -4.84 22.16 6.06
CA ASP A 179 -5.69 21.02 5.69
C ASP A 179 -5.24 20.36 4.38
N VAL A 180 -4.87 21.17 3.36
CA VAL A 180 -4.30 20.65 2.11
C VAL A 180 -2.98 19.93 2.35
N HIS A 181 -2.06 20.51 3.13
CA HIS A 181 -0.78 19.87 3.45
C HIS A 181 -0.95 18.59 4.27
N LEU A 182 -1.94 18.53 5.17
CA LEU A 182 -2.25 17.34 5.96
C LEU A 182 -2.76 16.20 5.07
N LYS A 183 -3.67 16.49 4.14
CA LYS A 183 -4.16 15.51 3.15
C LYS A 183 -3.03 14.98 2.28
N ASN A 184 -2.16 15.86 1.79
CA ASN A 184 -1.01 15.46 0.98
C ASN A 184 0.01 14.64 1.78
N SER A 185 0.25 14.99 3.05
CA SER A 185 1.14 14.25 3.96
C SER A 185 0.61 12.85 4.25
N SER A 186 -0.71 12.74 4.47
CA SER A 186 -1.38 11.45 4.66
C SER A 186 -1.29 10.57 3.41
N ALA A 187 -1.60 11.12 2.22
CA ALA A 187 -1.52 10.40 0.96
C ALA A 187 -0.08 9.96 0.63
N TYR A 188 0.90 10.84 0.84
CA TYR A 188 2.33 10.53 0.68
C TYR A 188 2.75 9.36 1.58
N HIS A 189 2.43 9.43 2.88
CA HIS A 189 2.77 8.37 3.82
C HIS A 189 2.10 7.05 3.45
N GLN A 190 0.80 7.08 3.14
CA GLN A 190 0.04 5.90 2.75
C GLN A 190 0.63 5.23 1.50
N PHE A 191 0.93 6.01 0.46
CA PHE A 191 1.47 5.50 -0.80
C PHE A 191 2.77 4.71 -0.58
N PHE A 192 3.77 5.32 0.07
CA PHE A 192 5.07 4.66 0.25
C PHE A 192 5.00 3.45 1.18
N HIS A 193 4.19 3.53 2.24
CA HIS A 193 4.02 2.42 3.18
C HIS A 193 3.29 1.23 2.53
N GLU A 194 2.21 1.49 1.79
CA GLU A 194 1.48 0.44 1.07
C GLU A 194 2.30 -0.20 -0.04
N LEU A 195 3.11 0.60 -0.76
CA LEU A 195 3.99 0.10 -1.82
C LEU A 195 5.07 -0.83 -1.27
N ASP A 196 5.74 -0.42 -0.20
CA ASP A 196 6.79 -1.20 0.46
C ASP A 196 6.26 -2.54 1.01
N GLU A 197 5.09 -2.52 1.66
CA GLU A 197 4.49 -3.77 2.15
C GLU A 197 3.97 -4.65 1.01
N SER A 198 3.43 -4.04 -0.05
CA SER A 198 2.99 -4.76 -1.25
C SER A 198 4.14 -5.47 -1.96
N CYS A 199 5.33 -4.86 -2.00
CA CYS A 199 6.54 -5.52 -2.49
C CYS A 199 6.84 -6.80 -1.71
N ARG A 200 6.79 -6.77 -0.38
CA ARG A 200 7.06 -7.95 0.46
C ARG A 200 6.01 -9.03 0.28
N TRP A 201 4.73 -8.65 0.29
CA TRP A 201 3.63 -9.60 0.14
C TRP A 201 3.64 -10.28 -1.22
N MET A 202 3.92 -9.54 -2.29
CA MET A 202 4.03 -10.12 -3.63
C MET A 202 5.08 -11.23 -3.68
N LEU A 203 6.29 -10.95 -3.19
CA LEU A 203 7.37 -11.93 -3.16
C LEU A 203 7.00 -13.14 -2.28
N SER A 204 6.39 -12.91 -1.11
CA SER A 204 5.94 -13.98 -0.22
C SER A 204 4.82 -14.84 -0.83
N ASP A 205 3.90 -14.23 -1.58
CA ASP A 205 2.81 -14.93 -2.24
C ASP A 205 3.33 -15.84 -3.36
N PHE A 206 4.24 -15.34 -4.20
CA PHE A 206 4.89 -16.17 -5.22
C PHE A 206 5.75 -17.29 -4.60
N ASP A 207 6.53 -17.00 -3.55
CA ASP A 207 7.31 -18.04 -2.85
C ASP A 207 6.41 -19.13 -2.24
N ARG A 208 5.28 -18.74 -1.63
CA ARG A 208 4.30 -19.69 -1.08
C ARG A 208 3.67 -20.55 -2.18
N LEU A 209 3.30 -19.95 -3.31
CA LEU A 209 2.78 -20.66 -4.49
C LEU A 209 3.80 -21.64 -5.06
N HIS A 210 5.07 -21.24 -5.17
CA HIS A 210 6.13 -22.13 -5.65
C HIS A 210 6.34 -23.32 -4.71
N LYS A 211 6.40 -23.08 -3.40
CA LYS A 211 6.56 -24.13 -2.38
C LYS A 211 5.37 -25.11 -2.37
N SER A 212 4.14 -24.62 -2.50
CA SER A 212 2.97 -25.50 -2.56
C SER A 212 3.04 -26.44 -3.77
N ASN A 213 3.51 -25.93 -4.91
CA ASN A 213 3.67 -26.73 -6.12
C ASN A 213 4.77 -27.79 -5.93
N GLU A 214 5.87 -27.46 -5.24
CA GLU A 214 6.99 -28.37 -4.97
C GLU A 214 6.70 -29.44 -3.89
N THR A 215 5.58 -29.34 -3.16
CA THR A 215 5.28 -30.24 -2.01
C THR A 215 4.95 -31.69 -2.41
N TYR A 216 4.57 -31.93 -3.67
CA TYR A 216 4.24 -33.27 -4.16
C TYR A 216 5.09 -33.66 -5.36
N SER A 217 5.47 -34.94 -5.41
CA SER A 217 6.20 -35.52 -6.54
C SER A 217 5.23 -35.92 -7.64
N LEU A 218 5.63 -35.64 -8.89
CA LEU A 218 4.95 -36.11 -10.07
C LEU A 218 5.21 -37.61 -10.26
N THR A 219 4.20 -38.36 -10.68
CA THR A 219 4.24 -39.80 -10.99
C THR A 219 4.15 -40.07 -12.49
N GLY A 220 3.79 -39.06 -13.30
CA GLY A 220 3.62 -39.22 -14.75
C GLY A 220 2.22 -39.70 -15.15
N ASP A 221 1.25 -39.63 -14.22
CA ASP A 221 -0.12 -40.08 -14.47
C ASP A 221 -1.03 -38.96 -15.01
N PHE A 222 -2.25 -39.34 -15.41
CA PHE A 222 -3.23 -38.37 -15.92
C PHE A 222 -3.67 -37.33 -14.86
N LYS A 223 -3.61 -37.67 -13.56
CA LYS A 223 -4.03 -36.74 -12.49
C LYS A 223 -3.03 -35.59 -12.37
N ASP A 224 -1.75 -35.85 -12.62
CA ASP A 224 -0.72 -34.82 -12.64
C ASP A 224 -0.93 -33.80 -13.75
N VAL A 225 -1.52 -34.17 -14.91
CA VAL A 225 -1.90 -33.21 -15.96
C VAL A 225 -2.89 -32.17 -15.42
N GLY A 226 -3.93 -32.64 -14.72
CA GLY A 226 -4.93 -31.78 -14.08
C GLY A 226 -4.32 -30.88 -13.01
N ARG A 227 -3.41 -31.42 -12.18
CA ARG A 227 -2.69 -30.65 -11.16
C ARG A 227 -1.80 -29.57 -11.77
N LEU A 228 -0.97 -29.90 -12.76
CA LEU A 228 -0.11 -28.95 -13.45
C LEU A 228 -0.91 -27.86 -14.16
N SER A 229 -2.05 -28.21 -14.75
CA SER A 229 -2.96 -27.22 -15.32
C SER A 229 -3.53 -26.28 -14.25
N GLN A 230 -3.87 -26.79 -13.06
CA GLN A 230 -4.36 -25.97 -11.95
C GLN A 230 -3.26 -25.06 -11.41
N GLU A 231 -2.05 -25.57 -11.21
CA GLU A 231 -0.88 -24.77 -10.79
C GLU A 231 -0.65 -23.59 -11.73
N MET A 232 -0.74 -23.84 -13.04
CA MET A 232 -0.59 -22.79 -14.05
C MET A 232 -1.69 -21.75 -13.95
N GLN A 233 -2.93 -22.18 -13.74
CA GLN A 233 -4.07 -21.28 -13.56
C GLN A 233 -3.94 -20.42 -12.30
N ASP A 234 -3.47 -21.01 -11.19
CA ASP A 234 -3.27 -20.31 -9.92
C ASP A 234 -2.17 -19.24 -10.06
N MET A 235 -1.06 -19.58 -10.72
CA MET A 235 0.00 -18.61 -11.03
C MET A 235 -0.48 -17.46 -11.92
N VAL A 236 -1.25 -17.74 -12.98
CA VAL A 236 -1.82 -16.70 -13.85
C VAL A 236 -2.78 -15.80 -13.08
N THR A 237 -3.59 -16.39 -12.20
CA THR A 237 -4.56 -15.65 -11.38
C THR A 237 -3.83 -14.72 -10.41
N ALA A 238 -2.83 -15.23 -9.69
CA ALA A 238 -1.99 -14.42 -8.80
C ALA A 238 -1.29 -13.29 -9.55
N MET A 239 -0.73 -13.58 -10.74
CA MET A 239 -0.09 -12.58 -11.59
C MET A 239 -1.05 -11.46 -11.99
N ARG A 240 -2.27 -11.78 -12.42
CA ARG A 240 -3.29 -10.77 -12.80
C ARG A 240 -3.74 -9.92 -11.63
N GLN A 241 -3.88 -10.52 -10.45
CA GLN A 241 -4.21 -9.78 -9.23
C GLN A 241 -3.12 -8.77 -8.86
N TRP A 242 -1.86 -9.20 -8.92
CA TRP A 242 -0.73 -8.30 -8.66
C TRP A 242 -0.54 -7.25 -9.74
N GLU A 243 -0.77 -7.58 -11.02
CA GLU A 243 -0.77 -6.62 -12.14
C GLU A 243 -1.76 -5.48 -11.90
N SER A 244 -3.02 -5.80 -11.58
CA SER A 244 -4.03 -4.78 -11.25
C SER A 244 -3.65 -3.92 -10.03
N LYS A 245 -2.98 -4.51 -9.03
CA LYS A 245 -2.51 -3.77 -7.85
C LYS A 245 -1.34 -2.84 -8.20
N VAL A 246 -0.41 -3.28 -9.04
CA VAL A 246 0.71 -2.45 -9.53
C VAL A 246 0.21 -1.28 -10.37
N ASP A 247 -0.80 -1.49 -11.22
CA ASP A 247 -1.39 -0.42 -12.03
C ASP A 247 -2.04 0.67 -11.16
N ARG A 248 -2.64 0.29 -10.03
CA ARG A 248 -3.15 1.25 -9.03
C ARG A 248 -2.02 2.08 -8.40
N PHE A 249 -0.88 1.46 -8.08
CA PHE A 249 0.27 2.20 -7.59
C PHE A 249 0.84 3.14 -8.65
N TRP A 250 0.87 2.73 -9.92
CA TRP A 250 1.29 3.59 -11.03
C TRP A 250 0.42 4.85 -11.15
N ALA A 251 -0.90 4.67 -11.14
CA ALA A 251 -1.85 5.78 -11.18
C ALA A 251 -1.72 6.71 -9.96
N SER A 252 -1.55 6.13 -8.77
CA SER A 252 -1.39 6.87 -7.51
C SER A 252 -0.05 7.63 -7.43
N ALA A 253 1.04 7.06 -7.95
CA ALA A 253 2.35 7.70 -8.00
C ALA A 253 2.29 9.03 -8.75
N SER A 254 1.49 9.09 -9.82
CA SER A 254 1.32 10.30 -10.63
C SER A 254 0.61 11.44 -9.90
N GLN A 255 -0.13 11.13 -8.84
CA GLN A 255 -0.90 12.10 -8.03
C GLN A 255 -0.21 12.42 -6.70
N THR A 256 0.84 11.68 -6.35
CA THR A 256 1.51 11.82 -5.05
C THR A 256 2.37 13.09 -5.01
N VAL A 257 2.16 13.91 -3.99
CA VAL A 257 2.87 15.17 -3.76
C VAL A 257 4.21 14.93 -3.06
N PRO A 258 5.33 15.55 -3.48
CA PRO A 258 6.64 15.37 -2.85
C PRO A 258 6.77 16.15 -1.52
N VAL A 259 6.20 15.61 -0.44
CA VAL A 259 6.20 16.27 0.88
C VAL A 259 7.61 16.48 1.43
N HIS A 260 8.55 15.60 1.10
CA HIS A 260 9.93 15.68 1.57
C HIS A 260 10.67 16.95 1.12
N TYR A 261 10.32 17.56 -0.03
CA TYR A 261 10.90 18.85 -0.45
C TYR A 261 10.56 20.01 0.50
N ARG A 262 9.53 19.86 1.35
CA ARG A 262 9.22 20.85 2.39
C ARG A 262 10.11 20.73 3.63
N THR A 263 10.82 19.61 3.78
CA THR A 263 11.61 19.30 5.00
C THR A 263 13.08 19.70 4.91
N GLY A 264 13.57 20.10 3.73
CA GLY A 264 14.94 20.52 3.53
C GLY A 264 15.12 21.43 2.31
N PRO A 265 16.28 22.10 2.18
CA PRO A 265 16.54 23.03 1.10
C PRO A 265 16.55 22.32 -0.27
N VAL A 266 15.86 22.91 -1.25
CA VAL A 266 15.85 22.45 -2.64
C VAL A 266 17.14 22.85 -3.33
N LYS A 267 17.67 21.97 -4.17
CA LYS A 267 18.91 22.21 -4.91
C LYS A 267 18.68 22.95 -6.22
N GLU A 268 17.49 22.84 -6.76
CA GLU A 268 17.09 23.36 -8.06
C GLU A 268 15.77 24.12 -7.92
N LYS A 269 15.50 25.01 -8.87
CA LYS A 269 14.24 25.76 -8.91
C LYS A 269 13.11 24.80 -9.28
N LEU A 270 12.02 24.80 -8.52
CA LEU A 270 10.92 23.87 -8.71
C LEU A 270 9.62 24.60 -9.05
N PRO A 271 8.78 24.08 -9.94
CA PRO A 271 7.43 24.59 -10.10
C PRO A 271 6.63 24.37 -8.80
N CYS A 272 5.84 25.35 -8.42
CA CYS A 272 4.95 25.30 -7.27
C CYS A 272 3.63 26.02 -7.58
N ARG A 273 2.67 25.92 -6.66
CA ARG A 273 1.33 26.49 -6.80
C ARG A 273 0.91 27.19 -5.51
N ALA A 274 0.25 28.34 -5.65
CA ALA A 274 -0.31 29.07 -4.53
C ALA A 274 -1.60 28.40 -4.00
N LEU A 275 -1.71 28.27 -2.68
CA LEU A 275 -2.89 27.73 -1.98
C LEU A 275 -3.85 28.81 -1.50
N ALA A 276 -3.44 30.08 -1.51
CA ALA A 276 -4.25 31.20 -1.07
C ALA A 276 -3.79 32.49 -1.75
N ASP A 277 -4.69 33.47 -1.85
CA ASP A 277 -4.32 34.81 -2.28
C ASP A 277 -3.35 35.46 -1.28
N TYR A 278 -2.29 36.08 -1.79
CA TYR A 278 -1.28 36.78 -1.02
C TYR A 278 -0.78 38.02 -1.77
N GLU A 279 -0.80 39.17 -1.12
CA GLU A 279 -0.42 40.43 -1.75
C GLU A 279 0.45 41.26 -0.81
N THR A 280 1.55 41.76 -1.34
CA THR A 280 2.48 42.71 -0.74
C THR A 280 2.81 43.80 -1.75
N THR A 281 3.62 44.78 -1.35
CA THR A 281 4.16 45.78 -2.27
C THR A 281 5.06 45.19 -3.36
N GLU A 282 5.62 44.00 -3.12
CA GLU A 282 6.61 43.35 -3.99
C GLU A 282 5.96 42.31 -4.92
N ILE A 283 4.94 41.59 -4.43
CA ILE A 283 4.28 40.52 -5.16
C ILE A 283 2.76 40.51 -4.93
N SER A 284 2.02 40.12 -5.95
CA SER A 284 0.59 39.80 -5.84
C SER A 284 0.39 38.38 -6.36
N ILE A 285 -0.33 37.53 -5.64
CA ILE A 285 -0.50 36.10 -5.92
C ILE A 285 -1.97 35.76 -5.74
N ARG A 286 -2.54 35.02 -6.69
CA ARG A 286 -3.90 34.49 -6.59
C ARG A 286 -3.87 33.01 -6.20
N GLU A 287 -4.90 32.57 -5.48
CA GLU A 287 -5.13 31.15 -5.21
C GLU A 287 -5.13 30.34 -6.53
N GLY A 288 -4.35 29.27 -6.56
CA GLY A 288 -4.17 28.41 -7.73
C GLY A 288 -3.16 28.91 -8.77
N GLU A 289 -2.55 30.09 -8.59
CA GLU A 289 -1.51 30.59 -9.49
C GLU A 289 -0.26 29.70 -9.45
N ASP A 290 0.27 29.38 -10.63
CA ASP A 290 1.53 28.65 -10.78
C ASP A 290 2.71 29.61 -10.56
N LEU A 291 3.67 29.16 -9.75
CA LEU A 291 4.82 29.90 -9.25
C LEU A 291 6.09 29.08 -9.49
N LEU A 292 7.24 29.75 -9.42
CA LEU A 292 8.54 29.12 -9.41
C LEU A 292 9.20 29.31 -8.05
N LEU A 293 9.45 28.21 -7.34
CA LEU A 293 10.20 28.18 -6.09
C LEU A 293 11.68 28.41 -6.39
N LEU A 294 12.26 29.46 -5.80
CA LEU A 294 13.66 29.82 -5.97
C LEU A 294 14.52 29.35 -4.80
N ASP A 295 14.03 29.51 -3.57
CA ASP A 295 14.72 29.11 -2.34
C ASP A 295 13.71 28.79 -1.23
N ASN A 296 13.96 27.71 -0.51
CA ASN A 296 13.19 27.29 0.67
C ASN A 296 14.08 27.03 1.90
N SER A 297 15.30 27.60 1.93
CA SER A 297 16.24 27.45 3.04
C SER A 297 15.67 27.90 4.39
N ASN A 298 14.76 28.88 4.38
CA ASN A 298 13.98 29.25 5.55
C ASN A 298 12.67 28.43 5.60
N PRO A 299 12.42 27.61 6.64
CA PRO A 299 11.23 26.74 6.68
C PRO A 299 9.90 27.49 6.83
N LYS A 300 9.93 28.75 7.24
CA LYS A 300 8.71 29.55 7.48
C LYS A 300 8.33 30.42 6.29
N SER A 301 9.29 30.80 5.45
CA SER A 301 9.10 31.75 4.38
C SER A 301 10.04 31.45 3.22
N TRP A 302 9.50 31.39 2.01
CA TRP A 302 10.16 30.88 0.81
C TRP A 302 10.22 31.96 -0.26
N ASN A 303 11.32 32.00 -1.00
CA ASN A 303 11.48 32.91 -2.11
C ASN A 303 10.84 32.32 -3.37
N VAL A 304 9.88 33.03 -3.96
CA VAL A 304 9.14 32.59 -5.13
C VAL A 304 9.09 33.67 -6.21
N ARG A 305 8.91 33.22 -7.45
CA ARG A 305 8.66 34.08 -8.61
C ARG A 305 7.33 33.74 -9.26
N ASN A 306 6.50 34.74 -9.55
CA ASN A 306 5.26 34.53 -10.29
C ASN A 306 5.46 34.67 -11.82
N GLY A 307 4.44 34.33 -12.61
CA GLY A 307 4.48 34.42 -14.08
C GLY A 307 4.69 35.84 -14.63
N ARG A 308 4.53 36.88 -13.80
CA ARG A 308 4.79 38.28 -14.15
C ARG A 308 6.23 38.72 -13.88
N GLY A 309 7.07 37.82 -13.35
CA GLY A 309 8.46 38.12 -13.00
C GLY A 309 8.63 38.84 -11.66
N GLN A 310 7.57 38.95 -10.85
CA GLN A 310 7.67 39.49 -9.50
C GLN A 310 8.29 38.43 -8.58
N GLU A 311 9.26 38.84 -7.77
CA GLU A 311 9.98 37.99 -6.83
C GLU A 311 9.82 38.54 -5.42
N ALA A 312 9.45 37.68 -4.48
CA ALA A 312 9.33 38.06 -3.08
C ALA A 312 9.43 36.83 -2.17
N GLU A 313 9.67 37.09 -0.89
CA GLU A 313 9.57 36.09 0.15
C GLU A 313 8.13 35.97 0.61
N VAL A 314 7.57 34.77 0.54
CA VAL A 314 6.16 34.49 0.89
C VAL A 314 6.09 33.43 1.98
N PRO A 315 5.00 33.36 2.77
CA PRO A 315 4.84 32.31 3.78
C PRO A 315 4.92 30.92 3.15
N ALA A 316 5.78 30.04 3.69
CA ALA A 316 5.95 28.68 3.17
C ALA A 316 4.64 27.88 3.15
N LEU A 317 3.71 28.19 4.06
CA LEU A 317 2.43 27.51 4.20
C LEU A 317 1.52 27.67 2.98
N ILE A 318 1.59 28.79 2.26
CA ILE A 318 0.75 29.04 1.07
C ILE A 318 1.31 28.45 -0.22
N VAL A 319 2.48 27.84 -0.18
CA VAL A 319 3.14 27.27 -1.36
C VAL A 319 2.99 25.75 -1.35
N LEU A 320 2.49 25.17 -2.44
CA LEU A 320 2.42 23.72 -2.68
C LEU A 320 3.37 23.34 -3.81
N ILE A 321 4.20 22.32 -3.62
CA ILE A 321 4.97 21.72 -4.72
C ILE A 321 4.12 20.56 -5.27
N PRO A 322 3.53 20.66 -6.48
CA PRO A 322 2.66 19.63 -7.00
C PRO A 322 3.43 18.36 -7.38
N GLY A 323 2.74 17.22 -7.46
CA GLY A 323 3.22 16.04 -8.17
C GLY A 323 2.94 16.12 -9.68
N PRO A 324 3.32 15.10 -10.47
CA PRO A 324 4.10 13.93 -10.07
C PRO A 324 5.57 14.25 -9.83
N PHE A 325 6.21 13.46 -8.97
CA PHE A 325 7.66 13.55 -8.76
C PHE A 325 8.31 12.19 -9.00
N LYS A 326 9.58 12.24 -9.38
CA LYS A 326 10.31 11.11 -9.96
C LYS A 326 10.37 9.91 -9.02
N GLU A 327 10.59 10.10 -7.73
CA GLU A 327 10.83 9.02 -6.79
C GLU A 327 9.59 8.15 -6.54
N ALA A 328 8.38 8.72 -6.57
CA ALA A 328 7.14 7.94 -6.50
C ALA A 328 6.94 7.08 -7.76
N ILE A 329 7.23 7.66 -8.94
CA ILE A 329 7.18 6.95 -10.22
C ILE A 329 8.22 5.81 -10.22
N ASP A 330 9.47 6.11 -9.87
CA ASP A 330 10.57 5.15 -9.81
C ASP A 330 10.26 3.99 -8.86
N ALA A 331 9.62 4.27 -7.71
CA ALA A 331 9.17 3.24 -6.77
C ALA A 331 8.10 2.32 -7.39
N ALA A 332 7.14 2.88 -8.12
CA ALA A 332 6.12 2.09 -8.82
C ALA A 332 6.72 1.27 -9.97
N VAL A 333 7.66 1.84 -10.75
CA VAL A 333 8.42 1.10 -11.77
C VAL A 333 9.16 -0.08 -11.13
N LYS A 334 9.82 0.14 -10.00
CA LYS A 334 10.56 -0.91 -9.29
C LYS A 334 9.66 -2.08 -8.91
N LEU A 335 8.46 -1.82 -8.38
CA LEU A 335 7.49 -2.85 -8.06
C LEU A 335 7.03 -3.62 -9.32
N ARG A 336 6.78 -2.91 -10.43
CA ARG A 336 6.43 -3.53 -11.73
C ARG A 336 7.54 -4.44 -12.26
N LEU A 337 8.80 -4.04 -12.13
CA LEU A 337 9.96 -4.85 -12.50
C LEU A 337 10.09 -6.10 -11.63
N GLN A 338 9.84 -5.99 -10.32
CA GLN A 338 9.84 -7.14 -9.43
C GLN A 338 8.72 -8.14 -9.76
N LEU A 339 7.52 -7.65 -10.12
CA LEU A 339 6.43 -8.50 -10.61
C LEU A 339 6.84 -9.27 -11.88
N LEU A 340 7.48 -8.59 -12.83
CA LEU A 340 7.99 -9.24 -14.05
C LEU A 340 9.06 -10.29 -13.75
N ALA A 341 9.93 -10.02 -12.78
CA ALA A 341 10.95 -10.98 -12.34
C ALA A 341 10.30 -12.21 -11.69
N ALA A 342 9.35 -12.02 -10.78
CA ALA A 342 8.61 -13.11 -10.14
C ALA A 342 7.81 -13.94 -11.15
N TRP A 343 7.21 -13.29 -12.15
CA TRP A 343 6.53 -13.97 -13.25
C TRP A 343 7.49 -14.82 -14.08
N THR A 344 8.63 -14.25 -14.45
CA THR A 344 9.64 -14.95 -15.24
C THR A 344 10.16 -16.17 -14.50
N ASP A 345 10.39 -16.06 -13.18
CA ASP A 345 10.78 -17.19 -12.34
C ASP A 345 9.69 -18.27 -12.29
N SER A 346 8.43 -17.86 -12.11
CA SER A 346 7.28 -18.76 -12.09
C SER A 346 7.13 -19.57 -13.39
N VAL A 347 7.26 -18.90 -14.55
CA VAL A 347 7.20 -19.56 -15.86
C VAL A 347 8.38 -20.51 -16.08
N LYS A 348 9.57 -20.18 -15.57
CA LYS A 348 10.74 -21.06 -15.62
C LYS A 348 10.52 -22.31 -14.77
N ARG A 349 10.10 -22.16 -13.51
CA ARG A 349 9.78 -23.28 -12.62
C ARG A 349 8.72 -24.19 -13.22
N MET A 350 7.67 -23.62 -13.80
CA MET A 350 6.65 -24.39 -14.50
C MET A 350 7.20 -25.15 -15.70
N GLY A 351 8.06 -24.53 -16.51
CA GLY A 351 8.73 -25.21 -17.62
C GLY A 351 9.59 -26.39 -17.15
N GLN A 352 10.34 -26.25 -16.05
CA GLN A 352 11.09 -27.36 -15.46
C GLN A 352 10.16 -28.48 -14.99
N ARG A 353 9.07 -28.15 -14.31
CA ARG A 353 8.06 -29.13 -13.87
C ARG A 353 7.45 -29.88 -15.05
N LEU A 354 7.12 -29.17 -16.13
CA LEU A 354 6.63 -29.77 -17.36
C LEU A 354 7.67 -30.70 -18.00
N ILE A 355 8.94 -30.30 -18.08
CA ILE A 355 10.00 -31.18 -18.59
C ILE A 355 10.13 -32.45 -17.73
N CYS A 356 10.17 -32.31 -16.40
CA CYS A 356 10.21 -33.44 -15.48
C CYS A 356 8.99 -34.36 -15.67
N PHE A 357 7.79 -33.79 -15.79
CA PHE A 357 6.57 -34.54 -16.07
C PHE A 357 6.66 -35.29 -17.40
N MET A 358 7.09 -34.63 -18.48
CA MET A 358 7.27 -35.26 -19.78
C MET A 358 8.30 -36.39 -19.75
N LEU A 359 9.39 -36.25 -18.98
CA LEU A 359 10.35 -37.32 -18.76
C LEU A 359 9.79 -38.50 -17.95
N LEU A 360 8.70 -38.33 -17.20
CA LEU A 360 8.01 -39.45 -16.54
C LEU A 360 7.02 -40.12 -17.50
N VAL A 361 6.34 -39.33 -18.33
CA VAL A 361 5.39 -39.83 -19.34
C VAL A 361 6.12 -40.60 -20.45
N PHE A 362 7.20 -40.04 -21.00
CA PHE A 362 8.03 -40.65 -22.03
C PHE A 362 9.18 -41.41 -21.37
N LYS A 363 9.00 -42.72 -21.21
CA LYS A 363 9.95 -43.63 -20.53
C LYS A 363 11.23 -43.81 -21.37
N PRO A 364 12.38 -44.08 -20.72
CA PRO A 364 13.62 -44.39 -21.44
C PRO A 364 13.52 -45.73 -22.17
N ASP A 365 12.87 -46.72 -21.56
CA ASP A 365 12.67 -48.06 -22.10
C ASP A 365 11.19 -48.44 -22.05
N TYR A 366 10.71 -49.08 -23.11
CA TYR A 366 9.36 -49.66 -23.20
C TYR A 366 9.46 -51.18 -23.15
N SER A 367 8.52 -51.84 -22.47
CA SER A 367 8.44 -53.30 -22.48
C SER A 367 8.04 -53.84 -23.87
N ASP A 368 8.39 -55.09 -24.19
CA ASP A 368 8.00 -55.74 -25.44
C ASP A 368 6.48 -55.71 -25.69
N GLY A 369 5.69 -55.76 -24.61
CA GLY A 369 4.24 -55.63 -24.65
C GLY A 369 3.76 -54.22 -25.04
N GLU A 370 4.36 -53.17 -24.44
CA GLU A 370 4.08 -51.77 -24.79
C GLU A 370 4.52 -51.45 -26.21
N MET A 371 5.72 -51.90 -26.63
CA MET A 371 6.21 -51.73 -27.99
C MET A 371 5.28 -52.39 -29.01
N LYS A 372 4.79 -53.61 -28.73
CA LYS A 372 3.83 -54.30 -29.60
C LYS A 372 2.49 -53.56 -29.66
N LEU A 373 2.03 -52.97 -28.57
CA LEU A 373 0.82 -52.16 -28.55
C LEU A 373 1.00 -50.88 -29.41
N MET A 374 2.12 -50.17 -29.24
CA MET A 374 2.46 -48.95 -29.99
C MET A 374 2.59 -49.18 -31.50
N LYS A 375 3.23 -50.28 -31.92
CA LYS A 375 3.38 -50.64 -33.34
C LYS A 375 2.04 -50.94 -34.03
N ASN A 376 1.04 -51.40 -33.26
CA ASN A 376 -0.29 -51.76 -33.76
C ASN A 376 -1.35 -50.65 -33.57
N ILE A 377 -0.96 -49.44 -33.14
CA ILE A 377 -1.87 -48.28 -33.06
C ILE A 377 -2.39 -47.91 -34.46
N GLY A 378 -3.64 -47.44 -34.55
CA GLY A 378 -4.26 -46.99 -35.80
C GLY A 378 -3.48 -45.83 -36.45
N GLY A 379 -3.46 -45.77 -37.78
CA GLY A 379 -2.68 -44.77 -38.52
C GLY A 379 -3.09 -43.31 -38.25
N TYR A 380 -4.33 -43.07 -37.80
CA TYR A 380 -4.79 -41.75 -37.34
C TYR A 380 -4.12 -41.36 -36.01
N ASP A 381 -4.22 -42.24 -35.01
CA ASP A 381 -3.67 -42.01 -33.67
C ASP A 381 -2.14 -41.90 -33.67
N LYS A 382 -1.46 -42.65 -34.56
CA LYS A 382 0.00 -42.50 -34.78
C LYS A 382 0.37 -41.09 -35.26
N LYS A 383 -0.40 -40.53 -36.20
CA LYS A 383 -0.19 -39.16 -36.70
C LYS A 383 -0.49 -38.12 -35.61
N GLU A 384 -1.52 -38.36 -34.81
CA GLU A 384 -1.89 -37.45 -33.74
C GLU A 384 -0.83 -37.42 -32.62
N LEU A 385 -0.29 -38.58 -32.26
CA LEU A 385 0.83 -38.66 -31.32
C LEU A 385 2.09 -37.97 -31.86
N ASP A 386 2.44 -38.18 -33.13
CA ASP A 386 3.55 -37.47 -33.77
C ASP A 386 3.35 -35.95 -33.76
N ARG A 387 2.12 -35.49 -34.02
CA ARG A 387 1.73 -34.08 -33.97
C ARG A 387 1.92 -33.50 -32.56
N VAL A 388 1.41 -34.15 -31.52
CA VAL A 388 1.53 -33.67 -30.13
C VAL A 388 2.98 -33.67 -29.66
N MET A 389 3.77 -34.69 -30.01
CA MET A 389 5.23 -34.69 -29.75
C MET A 389 5.93 -33.50 -30.41
N GLY A 390 5.54 -33.15 -31.65
CA GLY A 390 6.00 -31.94 -32.33
C GLY A 390 5.63 -30.66 -31.59
N VAL A 391 4.39 -30.53 -31.11
CA VAL A 391 3.94 -29.37 -30.32
C VAL A 391 4.75 -29.21 -29.03
N ILE A 392 5.02 -30.31 -28.32
CA ILE A 392 5.85 -30.31 -27.11
C ILE A 392 7.27 -29.83 -27.42
N GLU A 393 7.90 -30.39 -28.45
CA GLU A 393 9.26 -30.02 -28.89
C GLU A 393 9.32 -28.53 -29.25
N ASP A 394 8.44 -28.05 -30.13
CA ASP A 394 8.47 -26.67 -30.61
C ASP A 394 8.21 -25.66 -29.49
N THR A 395 7.28 -25.97 -28.59
CA THR A 395 6.92 -25.08 -27.48
C THR A 395 8.07 -24.93 -26.48
N LEU A 396 8.75 -26.02 -26.13
CA LEU A 396 9.85 -25.99 -25.16
C LEU A 396 11.17 -25.52 -25.77
N LYS A 397 11.48 -25.88 -27.03
CA LYS A 397 12.75 -25.57 -27.71
C LYS A 397 13.12 -24.09 -27.67
N THR A 398 12.13 -23.21 -27.75
CA THR A 398 12.33 -21.75 -27.78
C THR A 398 13.02 -21.20 -26.52
N HIS A 399 12.81 -21.84 -25.35
CA HIS A 399 13.35 -21.36 -24.06
C HIS A 399 14.18 -22.40 -23.31
N TRP A 400 14.13 -23.66 -23.74
CA TRP A 400 14.74 -24.81 -23.06
C TRP A 400 15.72 -25.60 -23.93
N GLY A 401 16.08 -25.11 -25.12
CA GLY A 401 16.96 -25.84 -26.06
C GLY A 401 18.28 -26.33 -25.46
N ASP A 402 18.88 -25.55 -24.54
CA ASP A 402 20.16 -25.90 -23.89
C ASP A 402 19.97 -26.63 -22.54
N HIS A 403 18.74 -26.91 -22.12
CA HIS A 403 18.47 -27.53 -20.83
C HIS A 403 18.64 -29.06 -20.92
N GLU A 404 19.46 -29.65 -20.05
CA GLU A 404 19.79 -31.09 -20.04
C GLU A 404 18.54 -31.98 -20.08
N GLY A 405 17.56 -31.71 -19.22
CA GLY A 405 16.30 -32.49 -19.22
C GLY A 405 15.49 -32.38 -20.50
N PHE A 406 15.60 -31.26 -21.23
CA PHE A 406 14.92 -31.12 -22.52
C PHE A 406 15.65 -31.90 -23.63
N ILE A 407 16.99 -31.91 -23.62
CA ILE A 407 17.79 -32.72 -24.55
C ILE A 407 17.43 -34.20 -24.39
N VAL A 408 17.40 -34.71 -23.15
CA VAL A 408 16.99 -36.09 -22.86
C VAL A 408 15.56 -36.35 -23.33
N LEU A 409 14.64 -35.39 -23.13
CA LEU A 409 13.27 -35.51 -23.62
C LEU A 409 13.24 -35.64 -25.15
N GLN A 410 14.01 -34.83 -25.88
CA GLN A 410 14.08 -34.91 -27.35
C GLN A 410 14.58 -36.28 -27.82
N GLU A 411 15.58 -36.87 -27.15
CA GLU A 411 16.06 -38.22 -27.46
C GLU A 411 14.96 -39.28 -27.27
N ARG A 412 14.17 -39.17 -26.18
CA ARG A 412 13.06 -40.10 -25.91
C ARG A 412 11.90 -39.93 -26.89
N LEU A 413 11.57 -38.71 -27.26
CA LEU A 413 10.55 -38.43 -28.28
C LEU A 413 10.99 -38.99 -29.64
N LEU A 414 12.27 -38.84 -30.01
CA LEU A 414 12.82 -39.43 -31.23
C LEU A 414 12.75 -40.97 -31.21
N ALA A 415 13.12 -41.61 -30.09
CA ALA A 415 13.03 -43.05 -29.94
C ALA A 415 11.58 -43.55 -30.09
N LEU A 416 10.61 -42.85 -29.49
CA LEU A 416 9.20 -43.17 -29.63
C LEU A 416 8.70 -43.00 -31.07
N LYS A 417 9.11 -41.92 -31.76
CA LYS A 417 8.83 -41.71 -33.20
C LYS A 417 9.33 -42.88 -34.05
N MET A 418 10.52 -43.41 -33.77
CA MET A 418 11.06 -44.58 -34.46
C MET A 418 10.22 -45.83 -34.22
N ILE A 419 9.78 -46.09 -32.98
CA ILE A 419 8.91 -47.24 -32.64
C ILE A 419 7.55 -47.15 -33.36
N LEU A 420 6.96 -45.95 -33.44
CA LEU A 420 5.66 -45.74 -34.10
C LEU A 420 5.73 -45.92 -35.63
N ALA A 421 6.87 -45.62 -36.24
CA ALA A 421 7.11 -45.81 -37.68
C ALA A 421 7.13 -47.28 -38.10
N GLU A 422 7.42 -48.20 -37.17
CA GLU A 422 7.37 -49.64 -37.43
C GLU A 422 5.92 -50.16 -37.49
N HIS A 423 5.67 -51.10 -38.41
CA HIS A 423 4.38 -51.75 -38.57
C HIS A 423 4.31 -52.98 -37.66
N GLY A 424 3.25 -53.07 -36.84
CA GLY A 424 3.03 -54.22 -35.98
C GLY A 424 2.32 -55.36 -36.70
N ASP A 425 2.56 -56.58 -36.21
CA ASP A 425 2.14 -57.84 -36.84
C ASP A 425 0.80 -58.40 -36.32
N GLY A 426 -0.05 -57.62 -35.65
CA GLY A 426 -1.31 -58.22 -35.14
C GLY A 426 -2.33 -57.35 -34.41
N PHE A 427 -3.49 -57.95 -34.20
CA PHE A 427 -4.67 -57.38 -33.53
C PHE A 427 -4.39 -56.95 -32.08
N VAL A 428 -4.76 -55.70 -31.74
CA VAL A 428 -4.71 -55.15 -30.37
C VAL A 428 -5.90 -55.67 -29.57
N LYS A 429 -5.66 -56.32 -28.43
CA LYS A 429 -6.71 -56.85 -27.54
C LYS A 429 -7.25 -55.82 -26.52
N ASP A 430 -6.58 -54.70 -26.33
CA ASP A 430 -6.88 -53.74 -25.27
C ASP A 430 -7.17 -52.32 -25.82
N GLU A 431 -8.37 -52.14 -26.38
CA GLU A 431 -8.86 -50.82 -26.84
C GLU A 431 -8.94 -49.78 -25.71
N ASN A 432 -9.08 -50.21 -24.46
CA ASN A 432 -9.20 -49.30 -23.32
C ASN A 432 -7.85 -48.65 -22.98
N ALA A 433 -6.75 -49.40 -23.05
CA ALA A 433 -5.40 -48.84 -22.91
C ALA A 433 -5.08 -47.83 -24.03
N LEU A 434 -5.53 -48.11 -25.26
CA LEU A 434 -5.37 -47.22 -26.40
C LEU A 434 -6.14 -45.89 -26.23
N ARG A 435 -7.40 -45.97 -25.78
CA ARG A 435 -8.23 -44.79 -25.49
C ARG A 435 -7.66 -43.95 -24.34
N ALA A 436 -7.16 -44.59 -23.28
CA ALA A 436 -6.53 -43.89 -22.16
C ALA A 436 -5.27 -43.12 -22.61
N LEU A 437 -4.47 -43.70 -23.50
CA LEU A 437 -3.28 -43.07 -24.08
C LEU A 437 -3.66 -41.85 -24.95
N ILE A 438 -4.69 -41.97 -25.81
CA ILE A 438 -5.18 -40.86 -26.65
C ILE A 438 -5.70 -39.68 -25.80
N VAL A 439 -6.46 -39.98 -24.73
CA VAL A 439 -6.95 -38.94 -23.79
C VAL A 439 -5.80 -38.26 -23.07
N GLN A 440 -4.81 -39.03 -22.61
CA GLN A 440 -3.59 -38.47 -22.02
C GLN A 440 -2.88 -37.53 -23.02
N ILE A 441 -2.71 -37.95 -24.27
CA ILE A 441 -2.03 -37.17 -25.32
C ILE A 441 -2.73 -35.85 -25.60
N THR A 442 -4.06 -35.87 -25.76
CA THR A 442 -4.85 -34.64 -25.99
C THR A 442 -4.68 -33.66 -24.83
N SER A 443 -4.68 -34.17 -23.59
CA SER A 443 -4.48 -33.32 -22.41
C SER A 443 -3.04 -32.80 -22.24
N LEU A 444 -2.03 -33.49 -22.78
CA LEU A 444 -0.65 -32.97 -22.84
C LEU A 444 -0.55 -31.77 -23.78
N GLU A 445 -1.23 -31.83 -24.92
CA GLU A 445 -1.26 -30.71 -25.86
C GLU A 445 -1.90 -29.47 -25.25
N GLU A 446 -3.08 -29.61 -24.64
CA GLU A 446 -3.75 -28.50 -23.95
C GLU A 446 -2.85 -27.87 -22.87
N LEU A 447 -2.09 -28.70 -22.15
CA LEU A 447 -1.14 -28.23 -21.14
C LEU A 447 0.00 -27.41 -21.77
N MET A 448 0.51 -27.83 -22.93
CA MET A 448 1.55 -27.10 -23.66
C MET A 448 1.05 -25.79 -24.27
N GLU A 449 -0.17 -25.77 -24.82
CA GLU A 449 -0.79 -24.54 -25.33
C GLU A 449 -0.95 -23.50 -24.21
N LYS A 450 -1.48 -23.92 -23.05
CA LYS A 450 -1.57 -23.05 -21.87
C LYS A 450 -0.19 -22.53 -21.44
N TYR A 451 0.85 -23.38 -21.47
CA TYR A 451 2.20 -22.94 -21.13
C TYR A 451 2.73 -21.89 -22.10
N LYS A 452 2.46 -22.07 -23.39
CA LYS A 452 2.88 -21.16 -24.47
C LYS A 452 2.23 -19.78 -24.34
N ASP A 453 0.92 -19.74 -24.09
CA ASP A 453 0.16 -18.49 -23.93
C ASP A 453 0.62 -17.67 -22.73
N ASN A 454 1.12 -18.35 -21.69
CA ASN A 454 1.62 -17.72 -20.47
C ASN A 454 3.09 -17.26 -20.57
N GLN A 455 3.73 -17.34 -21.75
CA GLN A 455 5.10 -16.85 -21.91
C GLN A 455 5.17 -15.32 -21.82
N PRO A 456 6.20 -14.74 -21.16
CA PRO A 456 6.34 -13.29 -20.99
C PRO A 456 6.42 -12.47 -22.29
N LYS A 457 6.69 -13.11 -23.44
CA LYS A 457 6.85 -12.45 -24.75
C LYS A 457 5.59 -11.71 -25.21
N HIS A 458 4.39 -12.19 -24.86
CA HIS A 458 3.14 -11.48 -25.17
C HIS A 458 2.87 -10.25 -24.29
N LYS A 459 3.49 -10.16 -23.10
CA LYS A 459 3.29 -9.01 -22.17
C LYS A 459 4.40 -7.95 -22.23
N LYS A 460 5.59 -8.29 -22.75
CA LYS A 460 6.65 -7.31 -23.02
C LYS A 460 6.22 -6.20 -24.01
N SER A 461 5.32 -6.51 -24.95
CA SER A 461 4.78 -5.51 -25.89
C SER A 461 4.00 -4.40 -25.16
N CYS A 462 3.07 -4.76 -24.26
CA CYS A 462 2.33 -3.76 -23.49
C CYS A 462 3.25 -2.99 -22.53
N LEU A 463 4.16 -3.69 -21.85
CA LEU A 463 5.13 -3.08 -20.92
C LEU A 463 6.08 -2.08 -21.61
N ALA A 464 6.58 -2.41 -22.80
CA ALA A 464 7.47 -1.52 -23.55
C ALA A 464 6.71 -0.36 -24.21
N GLN A 465 5.48 -0.59 -24.69
CA GLN A 465 4.63 0.45 -25.28
C GLN A 465 4.20 1.49 -24.23
N ASP A 466 3.83 1.07 -23.02
CA ASP A 466 3.46 1.99 -21.92
C ASP A 466 4.66 2.82 -21.45
N LEU A 467 5.83 2.20 -21.27
CA LEU A 467 7.06 2.90 -20.86
C LEU A 467 7.58 3.88 -21.93
N THR A 468 7.37 3.60 -23.22
CA THR A 468 7.82 4.50 -24.31
C THR A 468 6.79 5.53 -24.76
N MET A 469 5.49 5.33 -24.50
CA MET A 469 4.47 6.35 -24.73
C MET A 469 4.45 7.40 -23.62
N ASP A 470 4.55 7.01 -22.35
CA ASP A 470 4.39 7.96 -21.23
C ASP A 470 5.65 8.79 -20.96
N LEU A 471 6.84 8.30 -21.33
CA LEU A 471 8.08 9.09 -21.32
C LEU A 471 8.18 10.12 -22.48
N LYS A 472 7.23 10.10 -23.44
CA LYS A 472 7.18 11.08 -24.53
C LYS A 472 6.15 12.20 -24.30
N VAL A 473 5.41 12.18 -23.19
CA VAL A 473 4.35 13.16 -22.89
C VAL A 473 4.63 13.97 -21.62
N SER A 474 5.81 13.83 -20.99
CA SER A 474 6.23 14.66 -19.85
C SER A 474 7.29 15.67 -20.23
#